data_AF-A0AAV2QM28-F1
#
_entry.id   AF-A0AAV2QM28-F1
#
_cell.length_a   1.000
_cell.length_b   1.000
_cell.length_c   1.000
_cell.angle_alpha   90.00
_cell.angle_beta   90.00
_cell.angle_gamma   90.00
#
_symmetry.space_group_name_H-M   'P 1'
#
loop_
_entity.id
_entity.type
_entity.pdbx_description
1 polymer ?
#
loop_
_entity_poly.entity_id
_entity_poly.type
_entity_poly.pdbx_seq_one_letter_code
_entity_poly.pdbx_strand_id
1 'polypeptide(L)'
;KVDQQTSQIILDEELEDLEDIDELKDSVSETQPRYILISWKITHGDGRISFPMAFIFFTPRDCKPQLQMMYAGSHNYLIKECDLTKVFQIRDLEELDDEWITNHLVK
;
A
#
# COMPACT_ATOMS: atom_id res chain seq x y z
N LYS A 1 -9.94 1.62 0.82
CA LYS A 1 -10.41 2.27 -0.44
C LYS A 1 -11.30 3.47 -0.13
N VAL A 2 -11.44 4.42 -1.06
CA VAL A 2 -12.45 5.50 -0.95
C VAL A 2 -13.69 5.09 -1.74
N ASP A 3 -14.84 5.01 -1.08
CA ASP A 3 -16.11 4.75 -1.73
C ASP A 3 -16.57 5.97 -2.55
N GLN A 4 -16.91 5.76 -3.82
CA GLN A 4 -17.17 6.85 -4.75
C GLN A 4 -18.49 7.59 -4.48
N GLN A 5 -19.46 6.91 -3.89
CA GLN A 5 -20.80 7.47 -3.67
C GLN A 5 -20.87 8.23 -2.35
N THR A 6 -20.27 7.67 -1.31
CA THR A 6 -20.33 8.19 0.06
C THR A 6 -19.12 9.05 0.42
N SER A 7 -18.05 9.01 -0.37
CA SER A 7 -16.75 9.64 -0.06
C SER A 7 -16.15 9.19 1.27
N GLN A 8 -16.52 8.00 1.74
CA GLN A 8 -15.99 7.40 2.97
C GLN A 8 -14.80 6.49 2.67
N ILE A 9 -13.86 6.46 3.60
CA ILE A 9 -12.81 5.43 3.61
C ILE A 9 -13.43 4.15 4.15
N ILE A 10 -13.35 3.07 3.36
CA ILE A 10 -13.84 1.75 3.71
C ILE A 10 -12.71 0.72 3.57
N LEU A 11 -12.75 -0.34 4.37
CA LEU A 11 -11.96 -1.54 4.14
C LEU A 11 -12.40 -2.15 2.80
N ASP A 12 -11.45 -2.43 1.91
CA ASP A 12 -11.74 -3.07 0.62
C ASP A 12 -11.57 -4.59 0.77
N GLU A 13 -10.39 -5.00 1.20
CA GLU A 13 -9.98 -6.38 1.39
C GLU A 13 -8.95 -6.45 2.54
N GLU A 14 -8.92 -7.58 3.24
CA GLU A 14 -7.93 -7.92 4.25
C GLU A 14 -7.28 -9.25 3.84
N LEU A 15 -5.96 -9.22 3.69
CA LEU A 15 -5.17 -10.35 3.23
C LEU A 15 -4.23 -10.78 4.36
N GLU A 16 -4.16 -12.07 4.61
CA GLU A 16 -3.33 -12.68 5.64
C GLU A 16 -2.49 -13.80 5.02
N ASP A 17 -1.35 -14.09 5.64
CA ASP A 17 -0.48 -15.22 5.28
C ASP A 17 -0.08 -15.29 3.80
N LEU A 18 0.15 -14.13 3.17
CA LEU A 18 0.62 -14.03 1.79
C LEU A 18 1.97 -14.74 1.60
N GLU A 19 2.08 -15.57 0.56
CA GLU A 19 3.31 -16.31 0.25
C GLU A 19 4.39 -15.38 -0.32
N ASP A 20 3.98 -14.45 -1.17
CA ASP A 20 4.84 -13.48 -1.85
C ASP A 20 4.12 -12.15 -2.14
N ILE A 21 4.87 -11.18 -2.68
CA ILE A 21 4.36 -9.84 -2.98
C ILE A 21 3.45 -9.83 -4.21
N ASP A 22 3.52 -10.85 -5.08
CA ASP A 22 2.69 -10.94 -6.27
C ASP A 22 1.23 -11.18 -5.88
N GLU A 23 0.97 -11.99 -4.84
CA GLU A 23 -0.40 -12.17 -4.30
C GLU A 23 -1.04 -10.85 -3.84
N LEU A 24 -0.25 -9.94 -3.25
CA LEU A 24 -0.71 -8.59 -2.91
C LEU A 24 -1.02 -7.77 -4.17
N LYS A 25 -0.15 -7.82 -5.18
CA LYS A 25 -0.35 -7.07 -6.44
C LYS A 25 -1.61 -7.53 -7.16
N ASP A 26 -1.86 -8.83 -7.20
CA ASP A 26 -3.03 -9.43 -7.86
C ASP A 26 -4.37 -9.01 -7.23
N SER A 27 -4.38 -8.69 -5.93
CA SER A 27 -5.55 -8.16 -5.22
C SER A 27 -5.82 -6.67 -5.53
N VAL A 28 -4.79 -5.94 -6.00
CA VAL A 28 -4.87 -4.49 -6.22
C VAL A 28 -5.30 -4.19 -7.66
N SER A 29 -6.34 -3.36 -7.80
CA SER A 29 -6.79 -2.93 -9.13
C SER A 29 -5.76 -2.03 -9.83
N GLU A 30 -5.21 -2.48 -10.96
CA GLU A 30 -4.24 -1.74 -11.78
C GLU A 30 -4.73 -0.36 -12.29
N THR A 31 -6.05 -0.15 -12.37
CA THR A 31 -6.64 1.05 -12.99
C THR A 31 -7.15 2.09 -11.98
N GLN A 32 -7.17 1.75 -10.69
CA GLN A 32 -7.73 2.60 -9.65
C GLN A 32 -6.74 2.81 -8.51
N PRO A 33 -6.74 3.99 -7.85
CA PRO A 33 -5.86 4.22 -6.74
C PRO A 33 -6.26 3.32 -5.56
N ARG A 34 -5.26 2.91 -4.78
CA ARG A 34 -5.47 2.13 -3.57
C ARG A 34 -4.55 2.60 -2.46
N TYR A 35 -5.08 2.60 -1.25
CA TYR A 35 -4.29 2.67 -0.03
C TYR A 35 -4.07 1.25 0.44
N ILE A 36 -2.82 0.93 0.70
CA ILE A 36 -2.39 -0.39 1.10
C ILE A 36 -1.63 -0.21 2.42
N LEU A 37 -2.06 -0.92 3.44
CA LEU A 37 -1.38 -1.01 4.72
C LEU A 37 -0.78 -2.40 4.79
N ILE A 38 0.55 -2.49 4.79
CA ILE A 38 1.25 -3.77 4.81
C ILE A 38 2.00 -3.97 6.13
N SER A 39 2.06 -5.21 6.57
CA SER A 39 2.95 -5.70 7.63
C SER A 39 3.71 -6.88 7.06
N TRP A 40 4.99 -6.69 6.71
CA TRP A 40 5.73 -7.68 5.93
C TRP A 40 6.74 -8.43 6.78
N LYS A 41 6.80 -9.75 6.69
CA LYS A 41 7.77 -10.56 7.44
C LYS A 41 9.16 -10.39 6.82
N ILE A 42 10.13 -9.99 7.63
CA ILE A 42 11.53 -9.88 7.24
C ILE A 42 12.39 -10.73 8.16
N THR A 43 13.17 -11.64 7.57
CA THR A 43 14.18 -12.42 8.28
C THR A 43 15.54 -11.78 8.04
N HIS A 44 16.13 -11.24 9.10
CA HIS A 44 17.44 -10.59 9.06
C HIS A 44 18.56 -11.62 8.97
N GLY A 45 19.72 -11.21 8.47
CA GLY A 45 20.88 -12.09 8.30
C GLY A 45 21.43 -12.71 9.59
N ASP A 46 21.06 -12.16 10.76
CA ASP A 46 21.39 -12.70 12.09
C ASP A 46 20.29 -13.58 12.70
N GLY A 47 19.25 -13.89 11.92
CA GLY A 47 18.13 -14.74 12.32
C GLY A 47 17.01 -14.01 13.06
N ARG A 48 17.12 -12.70 13.33
CA ARG A 48 15.99 -11.93 13.88
C ARG A 48 14.86 -11.86 12.86
N ILE A 49 13.62 -11.85 13.35
CA ILE A 49 12.42 -11.64 12.53
C ILE A 49 11.78 -10.33 12.95
N SER A 50 11.41 -9.51 11.96
CA SER A 50 10.65 -8.28 12.17
C SER A 50 9.46 -8.20 11.23
N PHE A 51 8.47 -7.42 11.62
CA PHE A 51 7.29 -7.12 10.81
C PHE A 51 7.16 -5.61 10.62
N PRO A 52 8.03 -4.97 9.81
CA PRO A 52 7.88 -3.56 9.50
C PRO A 52 6.52 -3.31 8.83
N MET A 53 5.84 -2.27 9.32
CA MET A 53 4.60 -1.80 8.72
C MET A 53 4.86 -0.61 7.81
N ALA A 54 4.15 -0.53 6.69
CA ALA A 54 4.22 0.60 5.78
C ALA A 54 2.85 0.95 5.20
N PHE A 55 2.67 2.24 4.93
CA PHE A 55 1.56 2.77 4.17
C PHE A 55 2.02 3.01 2.73
N ILE A 56 1.35 2.37 1.77
CA ILE A 56 1.63 2.52 0.36
C ILE A 56 0.40 3.14 -0.31
N PHE A 57 0.62 4.26 -0.98
CA PHE A 57 -0.38 4.89 -1.84
C PHE A 57 -0.09 4.55 -3.31
N PHE A 58 -0.84 3.60 -3.85
CA PHE A 58 -0.79 3.29 -5.28
C PHE A 58 -1.64 4.28 -6.07
N THR A 59 -1.02 4.93 -7.06
CA THR A 59 -1.64 5.93 -7.94
C THR A 59 -1.33 5.64 -9.41
N PRO A 60 -2.10 4.73 -10.05
CA PRO A 60 -1.82 4.32 -11.42
C PRO A 60 -1.84 5.52 -12.37
N ARG A 61 -0.96 5.50 -13.37
CA ARG A 61 -0.80 6.61 -14.32
C ARG A 61 -2.07 6.90 -15.12
N ASP A 62 -2.81 5.85 -15.46
CA ASP A 62 -4.02 5.93 -16.28
C ASP A 62 -5.31 6.07 -15.46
N CYS A 63 -5.19 6.41 -14.17
CA CYS A 63 -6.33 6.66 -13.31
C CYS A 63 -7.16 7.86 -13.79
N LYS A 64 -8.50 7.76 -13.68
CA LYS A 64 -9.41 8.89 -13.90
C LYS A 64 -9.06 10.04 -12.94
N PRO A 65 -8.88 11.29 -13.42
CA PRO A 65 -8.50 12.43 -12.58
C PRO A 65 -9.42 12.67 -11.38
N GLN A 66 -10.72 12.40 -11.55
CA GLN A 66 -11.70 12.50 -10.46
C GLN A 66 -11.39 11.54 -9.30
N LEU A 67 -11.03 10.28 -9.60
CA LEU A 67 -10.66 9.30 -8.58
C LEU A 67 -9.35 9.68 -7.90
N GLN A 68 -8.38 10.15 -8.68
CA GLN A 68 -7.11 10.62 -8.14
C GLN A 68 -7.31 11.77 -7.13
N MET A 69 -8.20 12.72 -7.45
CA MET A 69 -8.54 13.83 -6.54
C MET A 69 -9.27 13.35 -5.29
N MET A 70 -10.23 12.44 -5.42
CA MET A 70 -10.96 11.86 -4.28
C MET A 70 -10.00 11.21 -3.28
N TYR A 71 -9.05 10.42 -3.76
CA TYR A 71 -8.02 9.83 -2.90
C TYR A 71 -7.12 10.92 -2.32
N ALA A 72 -6.56 11.81 -3.14
CA ALA A 72 -5.66 12.87 -2.64
C ALA A 72 -6.24 13.67 -1.45
N GLY A 73 -7.56 13.93 -1.43
CA GLY A 73 -8.23 14.62 -0.33
C GLY A 73 -8.23 13.87 1.01
N SER A 74 -8.19 12.54 0.98
CA SER A 74 -8.20 11.66 2.17
C SER A 74 -6.82 11.17 2.61
N HIS A 75 -5.79 11.38 1.78
CA HIS A 75 -4.45 10.83 1.98
C HIS A 75 -3.79 11.26 3.30
N ASN A 76 -3.75 12.56 3.58
CA ASN A 76 -3.10 13.08 4.78
C ASN A 76 -3.84 12.68 6.07
N TYR A 77 -5.18 12.53 5.97
CA TYR A 77 -5.98 12.03 7.08
C TYR A 77 -5.60 10.58 7.40
N LEU A 78 -5.56 9.71 6.40
CA LEU A 78 -5.19 8.30 6.59
C LEU A 78 -3.77 8.11 7.11
N ILE A 79 -2.78 8.84 6.58
CA ILE A 79 -1.41 8.77 7.11
C ILE A 79 -1.38 9.10 8.60
N LYS A 80 -2.11 10.16 9.00
CA LYS A 80 -2.16 10.58 10.39
C LYS A 80 -2.87 9.55 11.29
N GLU A 81 -3.96 8.97 10.82
CA GLU A 81 -4.70 7.95 11.58
C GLU A 81 -3.93 6.63 11.69
N CYS A 82 -3.18 6.24 10.65
CA CYS A 82 -2.36 5.03 10.68
C CYS A 82 -1.10 5.17 11.54
N ASP A 83 -0.65 6.40 11.82
CA ASP A 83 0.55 6.72 12.62
C ASP A 83 1.80 5.91 12.22
N LEU A 84 1.98 5.69 10.91
CA LEU A 84 3.12 4.96 10.36
C LEU A 84 4.24 5.90 9.94
N THR A 85 5.47 5.48 10.20
CA THR A 85 6.69 6.21 9.82
C THR A 85 7.11 5.94 8.38
N LYS A 86 6.81 4.75 7.86
CA LYS A 86 7.12 4.33 6.49
C LYS A 86 5.92 4.60 5.59
N VAL A 87 5.98 5.69 4.82
CA VAL A 87 4.93 6.13 3.91
C VAL A 87 5.51 6.27 2.51
N PHE A 88 4.93 5.56 1.54
CA PHE A 88 5.41 5.53 0.17
C PHE A 88 4.27 5.80 -0.81
N GLN A 89 4.63 6.33 -1.98
CA GLN A 89 3.72 6.48 -3.11
C GLN A 89 4.36 5.82 -4.32
N ILE A 90 3.63 4.91 -4.96
CA ILE A 90 4.05 4.21 -6.18
C ILE A 90 3.04 4.48 -7.29
N ARG A 91 3.50 4.46 -8.54
CA ARG A 91 2.65 4.70 -9.72
C ARG A 91 2.51 3.49 -10.62
N ASP A 92 3.28 2.45 -10.32
CA ASP A 92 3.32 1.18 -11.01
C ASP A 92 3.40 0.09 -9.93
N LEU A 93 2.59 -0.96 -10.05
CA LEU A 93 2.63 -2.09 -9.11
C LEU A 93 3.89 -2.92 -9.30
N GLU A 94 4.49 -2.89 -10.49
CA GLU A 94 5.76 -3.56 -10.75
C GLU A 94 6.93 -2.96 -9.95
N GLU A 95 6.79 -1.73 -9.43
CA GLU A 95 7.76 -1.16 -8.49
C GLU A 95 7.76 -1.90 -7.14
N LEU A 96 6.70 -2.65 -6.82
CA LEU A 96 6.55 -3.36 -5.56
C LEU A 96 7.06 -4.81 -5.68
N ASP A 97 8.38 -4.96 -5.66
CA ASP A 97 9.08 -6.25 -5.73
C ASP A 97 9.92 -6.51 -4.46
N ASP A 98 10.59 -7.67 -4.41
CA ASP A 98 11.45 -8.07 -3.30
C ASP A 98 12.60 -7.08 -3.05
N GLU A 99 13.13 -6.48 -4.12
CA GLU A 99 14.20 -5.48 -4.02
C GLU A 99 13.66 -4.19 -3.36
N TRP A 100 12.46 -3.75 -3.76
CA TRP A 100 11.79 -2.62 -3.16
C TRP A 100 11.51 -2.85 -1.68
N ILE A 101 10.95 -4.00 -1.32
CA ILE A 101 10.69 -4.39 0.07
C ILE A 101 11.98 -4.35 0.87
N THR A 102 13.05 -4.93 0.33
CA THR A 102 14.36 -4.94 0.98
C THR A 102 14.89 -3.52 1.21
N ASN A 103 14.83 -2.68 0.19
CA ASN A 103 15.39 -1.33 0.24
C ASN A 103 14.61 -0.37 1.17
N HIS A 104 13.30 -0.55 1.29
CA HIS A 104 12.41 0.39 1.98
C HIS A 104 11.97 -0.09 3.36
N LEU A 105 11.82 -1.40 3.58
CA LEU A 105 11.29 -1.96 4.82
C LEU A 105 12.36 -2.54 5.76
N VAL A 106 13.49 -3.03 5.24
CA VAL A 106 14.57 -3.62 6.07
C VAL A 106 15.39 -2.56 6.80
N LYS A 107 15.53 -1.36 6.20
CA LYS A 107 16.31 -0.24 6.75
C LYS A 107 15.60 0.51 7.87
#